data_AF-A0A1V5YVC2-F1
#
_entry.id   AF-A0A1V5YVC2-F1
#
_cell.length_a   1.000
_cell.length_b   1.000
_cell.length_c   1.000
_cell.angle_alpha   90.00
_cell.angle_beta   90.00
_cell.angle_gamma   90.00
#
_symmetry.space_group_name_H-M   'P 1'
#
loop_
_entity.id
_entity.type
_entity.pdbx_description
1 polymer ?
#
loop_
_entity_poly.entity_id
_entity_poly.type
_entity_poly.pdbx_seq_one_letter_code
_entity_poly.pdbx_strand_id
1 'polypeptide(L)'
;MTDVLELFSGIGVIIDDAFEHKNDDIIYKIKESFEKKNIPILTFYKLPELSMVTHFKNVSFIILDWNLTETPSVPEAVIQDIIEFIKKVNSYAYLPLFIFSNEAPNHIILKLEEANIYLKNIFVKQKQELKTSRQLFSFIKKWIKETPSIYVLKKMEASVLKSKNDLFWDFQNINSDWVYILQKTITSDGADANIDLLNILFKNLIARTNYTEFNMPPKRIKNTNLKKDIRKVLECERFLTKNLPDNPCFGDIFKTTNNGNISYLLNIRPDCDIIRGEDKTELYCLKGRVVDETKINNKSKDAIKFEKGSFINKITNTYIPFIDNGLIIEFLFYDLKIKKWKDIKNDRIGRLLPPYITRVQQNYSLYSQRQGLPSIPEKAIK
;
A
#
# COMPACT_ATOMS: atom_id res chain seq x y z
N MET A 1 24.75 2.47 9.92
CA MET A 1 23.88 1.37 9.44
C MET A 1 23.19 0.82 10.69
N THR A 2 21.88 1.03 10.82
CA THR A 2 21.03 0.64 11.98
C THR A 2 21.31 -0.82 12.39
N ASP A 3 21.37 -1.12 13.68
CA ASP A 3 21.42 -2.52 14.13
C ASP A 3 20.16 -3.20 13.59
N VAL A 4 20.32 -4.35 12.93
CA VAL A 4 19.20 -5.04 12.27
C VAL A 4 18.09 -5.37 13.24
N LEU A 5 18.44 -5.52 14.51
CA LEU A 5 17.49 -5.83 15.56
C LEU A 5 16.61 -4.64 15.96
N GLU A 6 17.08 -3.40 15.77
CA GLU A 6 16.24 -2.22 15.96
C GLU A 6 15.10 -2.17 14.92
N LEU A 7 15.30 -2.75 13.73
CA LEU A 7 14.26 -2.87 12.71
C LEU A 7 13.14 -3.85 13.09
N PHE A 8 13.42 -4.79 13.99
CA PHE A 8 12.45 -5.77 14.48
C PHE A 8 11.96 -5.44 15.89
N SER A 9 11.93 -4.15 16.25
CA SER A 9 11.33 -3.68 17.49
C SER A 9 9.83 -4.02 17.52
N GLY A 10 9.43 -4.90 18.43
CA GLY A 10 8.08 -5.44 18.55
C GLY A 10 8.08 -6.89 19.03
N ILE A 11 6.91 -7.52 19.11
CA ILE A 11 6.79 -8.92 19.54
C ILE A 11 7.16 -9.83 18.37
N GLY A 12 8.15 -10.69 18.55
CA GLY A 12 8.46 -11.78 17.63
C GLY A 12 7.67 -13.04 18.01
N VAL A 13 7.37 -13.88 17.02
CA VAL A 13 6.76 -15.20 17.24
C VAL A 13 7.74 -16.28 16.78
N ILE A 14 7.93 -17.33 17.57
CA ILE A 14 8.68 -18.53 17.18
C ILE A 14 7.76 -19.74 17.31
N ILE A 15 7.65 -20.53 16.24
CA ILE A 15 6.87 -21.76 16.18
C ILE A 15 7.84 -22.90 15.87
N ASP A 16 8.06 -23.79 16.84
CA ASP A 16 9.02 -24.89 16.74
C ASP A 16 8.68 -25.99 17.76
N ASP A 17 8.65 -27.25 17.33
CA ASP A 17 8.31 -28.42 18.16
C ASP A 17 9.30 -28.67 19.29
N ALA A 18 10.55 -28.17 19.18
CA ALA A 18 11.53 -28.23 20.25
C ALA A 18 11.01 -27.61 21.57
N PHE A 19 10.04 -26.68 21.49
CA PHE A 19 9.45 -26.05 22.67
C PHE A 19 8.67 -26.99 23.59
N GLU A 20 8.21 -28.13 23.07
CA GLU A 20 7.52 -29.16 23.87
C GLU A 20 8.51 -29.91 24.78
N HIS A 21 9.71 -30.21 24.26
CA HIS A 21 10.64 -31.16 24.89
C HIS A 21 11.76 -30.50 25.71
N LYS A 22 11.91 -29.16 25.69
CA LYS A 22 12.99 -28.45 26.42
C LYS A 22 14.40 -28.97 26.12
N ASN A 23 14.61 -29.43 24.89
CA ASN A 23 15.92 -29.85 24.43
C ASN A 23 16.83 -28.63 24.21
N ASP A 24 18.16 -28.79 24.37
CA ASP A 24 19.17 -27.73 24.13
C ASP A 24 19.36 -27.43 22.64
N ASP A 25 18.25 -27.14 21.96
CA ASP A 25 18.15 -26.83 20.55
C ASP A 25 18.66 -25.40 20.27
N ILE A 26 19.18 -25.19 19.06
CA ILE A 26 19.59 -23.87 18.57
C ILE A 26 18.46 -22.83 18.69
N ILE A 27 17.21 -23.28 18.62
CA ILE A 27 16.02 -22.42 18.68
C ILE A 27 15.83 -21.80 20.07
N TYR A 28 16.13 -22.53 21.15
CA TYR A 28 16.17 -21.97 22.50
C TYR A 28 17.26 -20.91 22.63
N LYS A 29 18.45 -21.17 22.08
CA LYS A 29 19.56 -20.20 22.05
C LYS A 29 19.21 -18.95 21.24
N ILE A 30 18.42 -19.10 20.18
CA ILE A 30 17.87 -18.00 19.39
C ILE A 30 16.88 -17.18 20.23
N LYS A 31 15.91 -17.82 20.88
CA LYS A 31 14.97 -17.19 21.81
C LYS A 31 15.69 -16.37 22.88
N GLU A 32 16.63 -16.99 23.60
CA GLU A 32 17.41 -16.31 24.64
C GLU A 32 18.19 -15.10 24.09
N SER A 33 18.67 -15.19 22.85
CA SER A 33 19.44 -14.10 22.24
C SER A 33 18.56 -12.89 21.88
N PHE A 34 17.29 -13.11 21.55
CA PHE A 34 16.31 -12.04 21.40
C PHE A 34 15.95 -11.44 22.76
N GLU A 35 15.69 -12.28 23.77
CA GLU A 35 15.33 -11.84 25.12
C GLU A 35 16.46 -11.04 25.80
N LYS A 36 17.73 -11.47 25.66
CA LYS A 36 18.92 -10.71 26.12
C LYS A 36 19.05 -9.33 25.49
N LYS A 37 18.37 -9.08 24.38
CA LYS A 37 18.31 -7.78 23.69
C LYS A 37 16.98 -7.05 23.93
N ASN A 38 16.21 -7.47 24.93
CA ASN A 38 14.91 -6.92 25.30
C ASN A 38 13.87 -6.98 24.16
N ILE A 39 13.98 -7.97 23.27
CA ILE A 39 12.96 -8.23 22.25
C ILE A 39 12.00 -9.29 22.82
N PRO A 40 10.71 -8.97 23.03
CA PRO A 40 9.75 -9.94 23.53
C PRO A 40 9.45 -11.01 22.46
N ILE A 41 9.43 -12.27 22.88
CA ILE A 41 9.18 -13.43 22.01
C ILE A 41 8.01 -14.24 22.56
N LEU A 42 7.04 -14.51 21.70
CA LEU A 42 5.96 -15.48 21.94
C LEU A 42 6.34 -16.81 21.27
N THR A 43 6.23 -17.92 22.01
CA THR A 43 6.63 -19.25 21.54
C THR A 43 5.46 -20.20 21.44
N PHE A 44 5.44 -21.02 20.39
CA PHE A 44 4.48 -22.12 20.21
C PHE A 44 5.23 -23.39 19.85
N TYR A 45 4.81 -24.53 20.42
CA TYR A 45 5.35 -25.85 20.08
C TYR A 45 4.63 -26.52 18.91
N LYS A 46 3.47 -25.98 18.51
CA LYS A 46 2.68 -26.41 17.35
C LYS A 46 2.09 -25.19 16.66
N LEU A 47 1.56 -25.36 15.44
CA LEU A 47 0.84 -24.28 14.78
C LEU A 47 -0.29 -23.77 15.68
N PRO A 48 -0.39 -22.44 15.91
CA PRO A 48 -1.52 -21.88 16.62
C PRO A 48 -2.79 -22.03 15.77
N GLU A 49 -3.94 -22.09 16.42
CA GLU A 49 -5.22 -22.15 15.70
C GLU A 49 -5.39 -20.96 14.76
N LEU A 50 -6.00 -21.18 13.60
CA LEU A 50 -6.20 -20.15 12.58
C LEU A 50 -7.04 -18.96 13.08
N SER A 51 -7.87 -19.16 14.11
CA SER A 51 -8.61 -18.11 14.83
C SER A 51 -7.67 -17.13 15.53
N MET A 52 -6.59 -17.63 16.14
CA MET A 52 -5.59 -16.85 16.86
C MET A 52 -4.77 -15.94 15.94
N VAL A 53 -4.55 -16.35 14.68
CA VAL A 53 -3.78 -15.60 13.68
C VAL A 53 -4.29 -14.17 13.48
N THR A 54 -5.60 -13.94 13.70
CA THR A 54 -6.20 -12.59 13.62
C THR A 54 -5.58 -11.60 14.63
N HIS A 55 -4.98 -12.09 15.71
CA HIS A 55 -4.30 -11.29 16.72
C HIS A 55 -2.83 -10.98 16.37
N PHE A 56 -2.29 -11.54 15.27
CA PHE A 56 -0.90 -11.33 14.86
C PHE A 56 -0.65 -9.99 14.14
N LYS A 57 -1.66 -9.10 14.07
CA LYS A 57 -1.60 -7.80 13.37
C LYS A 57 -0.45 -6.86 13.78
N ASN A 58 0.09 -7.03 14.99
CA ASN A 58 1.21 -6.24 15.52
C ASN A 58 2.48 -7.07 15.76
N VAL A 59 2.51 -8.32 15.27
CA VAL A 59 3.72 -9.15 15.32
C VAL A 59 4.76 -8.56 14.38
N SER A 60 5.98 -8.42 14.87
CA SER A 60 7.07 -7.82 14.12
C SER A 60 7.66 -8.80 13.10
N PHE A 61 7.78 -10.08 13.45
CA PHE A 61 8.25 -11.14 12.57
C PHE A 61 7.84 -12.51 13.12
N ILE A 62 7.86 -13.52 12.25
CA ILE A 62 7.63 -14.91 12.62
C ILE A 62 8.87 -15.73 12.26
N ILE A 63 9.31 -16.58 13.17
CA ILE A 63 10.24 -17.67 12.91
C ILE A 63 9.44 -18.96 12.97
N LEU A 64 9.53 -19.77 11.92
CA LEU A 64 8.76 -21.00 11.76
C LEU A 64 9.75 -22.13 11.45
N ASP A 65 9.70 -23.18 12.25
CA ASP A 65 10.22 -24.46 11.79
C ASP A 65 9.27 -25.05 10.76
N TRP A 66 9.81 -25.50 9.63
CA TRP A 66 9.06 -26.20 8.60
C TRP A 66 8.74 -27.64 9.00
N ASN A 67 9.59 -28.24 9.82
CA ASN A 67 9.49 -29.66 10.14
C ASN A 67 8.36 -29.92 11.16
N LEU A 68 8.25 -29.11 12.22
CA LEU A 68 7.22 -29.15 13.30
C LEU A 68 6.88 -30.56 13.81
N THR A 69 7.78 -31.50 13.59
CA THR A 69 7.63 -32.92 13.83
C THR A 69 9.02 -33.51 13.98
N GLU A 70 9.16 -34.47 14.89
CA GLU A 70 10.40 -35.23 15.08
C GLU A 70 10.69 -36.19 13.91
N THR A 71 9.73 -36.39 13.00
CA THR A 71 9.88 -37.30 11.86
C THR A 71 10.82 -36.72 10.80
N PRO A 72 11.81 -37.51 10.31
CA PRO A 72 12.77 -37.04 9.29
C PRO A 72 12.12 -36.58 7.97
N SER A 73 10.94 -37.11 7.65
CA SER A 73 10.13 -36.71 6.51
C SER A 73 8.83 -36.11 7.03
N VAL A 74 8.61 -34.83 6.71
CA VAL A 74 7.41 -34.10 7.14
C VAL A 74 6.20 -34.66 6.38
N PRO A 75 5.15 -35.13 7.08
CA PRO A 75 3.94 -35.62 6.42
C PRO A 75 3.28 -34.52 5.59
N GLU A 76 2.75 -34.89 4.42
CA GLU A 76 2.12 -33.91 3.52
C GLU A 76 0.95 -33.16 4.18
N ALA A 77 0.22 -33.79 5.09
CA ALA A 77 -0.83 -33.14 5.88
C ALA A 77 -0.30 -31.96 6.70
N VAL A 78 0.84 -32.12 7.37
CA VAL A 78 1.48 -31.06 8.18
C VAL A 78 1.94 -29.91 7.29
N ILE A 79 2.45 -30.23 6.10
CA ILE A 79 2.84 -29.22 5.11
C ILE A 79 1.62 -28.40 4.66
N GLN A 80 0.48 -29.05 4.43
CA GLN A 80 -0.75 -28.33 4.10
C GLN A 80 -1.20 -27.41 5.24
N ASP A 81 -1.14 -27.89 6.48
CA ASP A 81 -1.47 -27.05 7.66
C ASP A 81 -0.55 -25.83 7.76
N ILE A 82 0.76 -26.00 7.50
CA ILE A 82 1.73 -24.89 7.46
C ILE A 82 1.38 -23.91 6.34
N ILE A 83 1.07 -24.40 5.14
CA ILE A 83 0.70 -23.57 3.99
C ILE A 83 -0.57 -22.77 4.29
N GLU A 84 -1.59 -23.40 4.87
CA GLU A 84 -2.83 -22.73 5.30
C GLU A 84 -2.57 -21.67 6.35
N PHE A 85 -1.73 -21.97 7.34
CA PHE A 85 -1.28 -21.01 8.34
C PHE A 85 -0.60 -19.80 7.69
N ILE A 86 0.35 -20.00 6.78
CA ILE A 86 1.06 -18.89 6.10
C ILE A 86 0.09 -18.05 5.25
N LYS A 87 -0.83 -18.69 4.53
CA LYS A 87 -1.89 -17.97 3.79
C LYS A 87 -2.75 -17.12 4.71
N LYS A 88 -3.15 -17.67 5.86
CA LYS A 88 -3.91 -16.95 6.88
C LYS A 88 -3.12 -15.76 7.40
N VAL A 89 -1.86 -15.93 7.78
CA VAL A 89 -0.98 -14.82 8.22
C VAL A 89 -0.91 -13.72 7.17
N ASN A 90 -0.58 -14.07 5.91
CA ASN A 90 -0.46 -13.11 4.82
C ASN A 90 -1.76 -12.36 4.49
N SER A 91 -2.92 -12.89 4.90
CA SER A 91 -4.21 -12.21 4.76
C SER A 91 -4.46 -11.10 5.80
N TYR A 92 -3.77 -11.14 6.96
CA TYR A 92 -3.92 -10.14 8.04
C TYR A 92 -2.71 -9.24 8.21
N ALA A 93 -1.51 -9.72 7.88
CA ALA A 93 -0.27 -8.98 8.08
C ALA A 93 0.73 -9.25 6.97
N TYR A 94 1.35 -8.18 6.47
CA TYR A 94 2.52 -8.28 5.61
C TYR A 94 3.76 -8.13 6.48
N LEU A 95 4.32 -9.25 6.95
CA LEU A 95 5.47 -9.27 7.87
C LEU A 95 6.58 -10.23 7.41
N PRO A 96 7.81 -10.08 7.91
CA PRO A 96 8.92 -11.01 7.64
C PRO A 96 8.67 -12.38 8.28
N LEU A 97 8.73 -13.44 7.47
CA LEU A 97 8.64 -14.83 7.89
C LEU A 97 9.97 -15.55 7.63
N PHE A 98 10.60 -16.06 8.67
CA PHE A 98 11.84 -16.82 8.61
C PHE A 98 11.54 -18.30 8.81
N ILE A 99 11.68 -19.08 7.75
CA ILE A 99 11.46 -20.52 7.75
C ILE A 99 12.81 -21.23 7.88
N PHE A 100 12.94 -22.08 8.89
CA PHE A 100 14.08 -22.98 9.06
C PHE A 100 13.64 -24.43 8.90
N SER A 101 14.46 -25.25 8.27
CA SER A 101 14.10 -26.65 8.02
C SER A 101 15.31 -27.56 7.95
N ASN A 102 15.10 -28.86 8.16
CA ASN A 102 16.08 -29.90 7.81
C ASN A 102 16.11 -30.19 6.30
N GLU A 103 15.09 -29.77 5.55
CA GLU A 103 15.00 -29.96 4.10
C GLU A 103 15.77 -28.89 3.30
N ALA A 104 16.03 -29.18 2.02
CA ALA A 104 16.66 -28.22 1.12
C ALA A 104 15.74 -27.00 0.87
N PRO A 105 16.25 -25.75 0.96
CA PRO A 105 15.42 -24.55 0.81
C PRO A 105 14.63 -24.50 -0.50
N ASN A 106 15.20 -25.00 -1.60
CA ASN A 106 14.54 -25.03 -2.90
C ASN A 106 13.26 -25.88 -2.90
N HIS A 107 13.23 -26.97 -2.12
CA HIS A 107 12.05 -27.83 -2.04
C HIS A 107 10.88 -27.12 -1.36
N ILE A 108 11.16 -26.40 -0.27
CA ILE A 108 10.17 -25.59 0.46
C ILE A 108 9.69 -24.44 -0.42
N ILE A 109 10.62 -23.75 -1.09
CA ILE A 109 10.32 -22.66 -2.02
C ILE A 109 9.35 -23.13 -3.10
N LEU A 110 9.59 -24.30 -3.72
CA LEU A 110 8.70 -24.87 -4.73
C LEU A 110 7.29 -25.13 -4.17
N LYS A 111 7.18 -25.75 -2.99
CA LYS A 111 5.88 -26.00 -2.33
C LYS A 111 5.11 -24.72 -2.05
N LEU A 112 5.80 -23.67 -1.59
CA LEU A 112 5.20 -22.36 -1.36
C LEU A 112 4.74 -21.71 -2.68
N GLU A 113 5.52 -21.83 -3.76
CA GLU A 113 5.16 -21.32 -5.09
C GLU A 113 3.95 -22.05 -5.69
N GLU A 114 3.92 -23.38 -5.60
CA GLU A 114 2.79 -24.23 -6.01
C GLU A 114 1.50 -23.85 -5.27
N ALA A 115 1.63 -23.43 -4.01
CA ALA A 115 0.50 -22.94 -3.20
C ALA A 115 0.10 -21.48 -3.49
N ASN A 116 0.73 -20.81 -4.47
CA ASN A 116 0.57 -19.38 -4.79
C ASN A 116 0.94 -18.42 -3.64
N ILE A 117 1.90 -18.79 -2.79
CA ILE A 117 2.40 -17.92 -1.73
C ILE A 117 3.51 -17.01 -2.27
N TYR A 118 3.40 -15.71 -2.00
CA TYR A 118 4.38 -14.73 -2.42
C TYR A 118 5.63 -14.78 -1.52
N LEU A 119 6.80 -15.05 -2.11
CA LEU A 119 8.01 -15.30 -1.35
C LEU A 119 8.79 -14.04 -0.90
N LYS A 120 8.40 -12.83 -1.31
CA LYS A 120 9.26 -11.65 -1.08
C LYS A 120 9.38 -11.22 0.39
N ASN A 121 8.49 -11.69 1.26
CA ASN A 121 8.58 -11.50 2.71
C ASN A 121 9.03 -12.77 3.44
N ILE A 122 9.40 -13.84 2.71
CA ILE A 122 9.78 -15.13 3.28
C ILE A 122 11.28 -15.36 3.06
N PHE A 123 11.96 -15.77 4.12
CA PHE A 123 13.35 -16.21 4.09
C PHE A 123 13.41 -17.68 4.48
N VAL A 124 14.01 -18.52 3.64
CA VAL A 124 14.09 -19.97 3.88
C VAL A 124 15.55 -20.39 4.03
N LYS A 125 15.87 -21.14 5.10
CA LYS A 125 17.21 -21.67 5.34
C LYS A 125 17.24 -23.04 6.02
N GLN A 126 18.36 -23.74 5.88
CA GLN A 126 18.55 -25.01 6.59
C GLN A 126 18.88 -24.79 8.07
N LYS A 127 18.32 -25.62 8.96
CA LYS A 127 18.62 -25.62 10.40
C LYS A 127 20.11 -25.89 10.67
N GLN A 128 20.75 -26.78 9.90
CA GLN A 128 22.18 -27.11 10.05
C GLN A 128 23.12 -25.91 9.81
N GLU A 129 22.69 -24.91 9.04
CA GLU A 129 23.47 -23.67 8.83
C GLU A 129 23.42 -22.73 10.05
N LEU A 130 22.47 -22.93 10.97
CA LEU A 130 22.34 -22.19 12.21
C LEU A 130 23.09 -22.90 13.34
N LYS A 131 24.35 -22.52 13.57
CA LYS A 131 25.13 -23.01 14.73
C LYS A 131 25.09 -22.04 15.90
N THR A 132 24.78 -20.76 15.65
CA THR A 132 24.71 -19.71 16.67
C THR A 132 23.64 -18.68 16.35
N SER A 133 23.13 -17.99 17.38
CA SER A 133 22.23 -16.84 17.20
C SER A 133 22.88 -15.66 16.47
N ARG A 134 24.21 -15.48 16.59
CA ARG A 134 24.94 -14.47 15.82
C ARG A 134 24.86 -14.72 14.31
N GLN A 135 24.91 -16.00 13.90
CA GLN A 135 24.76 -16.37 12.49
C GLN A 135 23.35 -16.06 11.99
N LEU A 136 22.31 -16.32 12.79
CA LEU A 136 20.94 -15.94 12.45
C LEU A 136 20.85 -14.44 12.16
N PHE A 137 21.34 -13.58 13.06
CA PHE A 137 21.29 -12.12 12.85
C PHE A 137 22.10 -11.68 11.63
N SER A 138 23.21 -12.35 11.34
CA SER A 138 23.99 -12.11 10.12
C SER A 138 23.20 -12.46 8.86
N PHE A 139 22.49 -13.59 8.85
CA PHE A 139 21.63 -14.00 7.73
C PHE A 139 20.47 -13.03 7.53
N ILE A 140 19.77 -12.66 8.60
CA ILE A 140 18.69 -11.66 8.55
C ILE A 140 19.23 -10.33 8.01
N LYS A 141 20.41 -9.89 8.48
CA LYS A 141 21.06 -8.67 7.98
C LYS A 141 21.35 -8.71 6.50
N LYS A 142 21.86 -9.84 6.00
CA LYS A 142 22.13 -10.03 4.57
C LYS A 142 20.83 -10.03 3.77
N TRP A 143 19.82 -10.76 4.23
CA TRP A 143 18.53 -10.85 3.55
C TRP A 143 17.81 -9.50 3.46
N ILE A 144 17.82 -8.69 4.50
CA ILE A 144 17.24 -7.33 4.47
C ILE A 144 17.93 -6.44 3.44
N LYS A 145 19.26 -6.51 3.32
CA LYS A 145 20.00 -5.78 2.29
C LYS A 145 19.61 -6.22 0.88
N GLU A 146 19.25 -7.48 0.72
CA GLU A 146 18.81 -8.05 -0.56
C GLU A 146 17.31 -7.82 -0.83
N THR A 147 16.54 -7.47 0.21
CA THR A 147 15.06 -7.29 0.22
C THR A 147 14.63 -5.88 0.67
N PRO A 148 14.79 -4.86 -0.19
CA PRO A 148 14.45 -3.46 0.10
C PRO A 148 13.06 -3.20 0.66
N SER A 149 12.05 -3.92 0.16
CA SER A 149 10.66 -3.73 0.58
C SER A 149 10.46 -3.96 2.07
N ILE A 150 11.14 -4.95 2.65
CA ILE A 150 11.05 -5.26 4.08
C ILE A 150 11.79 -4.22 4.92
N TYR A 151 12.93 -3.73 4.45
CA TYR A 151 13.63 -2.63 5.11
C TYR A 151 12.75 -1.37 5.19
N VAL A 152 12.16 -0.98 4.05
CA VAL A 152 11.27 0.19 3.96
C VAL A 152 10.06 0.01 4.86
N LEU A 153 9.42 -1.17 4.82
CA LEU A 153 8.30 -1.51 5.70
C LEU A 153 8.67 -1.28 7.18
N LYS A 154 9.76 -1.88 7.66
CA LYS A 154 10.15 -1.80 9.07
C LYS A 154 10.48 -0.38 9.53
N LYS A 155 11.17 0.38 8.68
CA LYS A 155 11.44 1.80 8.96
C LYS A 155 10.15 2.63 9.00
N MET A 156 9.21 2.36 8.09
CA MET A 156 7.92 3.03 8.04
C MET A 156 7.06 2.70 9.27
N GLU A 157 6.94 1.41 9.65
CA GLU A 157 6.20 0.96 10.83
C GLU A 157 6.65 1.68 12.09
N ALA A 158 7.97 1.75 12.33
CA ALA A 158 8.53 2.42 13.50
C ALA A 158 8.20 3.92 13.50
N SER A 159 8.32 4.58 12.34
CA SER A 159 8.01 6.02 12.20
C SER A 159 6.53 6.31 12.46
N VAL A 160 5.63 5.56 11.81
CA VAL A 160 4.18 5.72 11.96
C VAL A 160 3.72 5.40 13.37
N LEU A 161 4.26 4.35 14.02
CA LEU A 161 3.91 4.00 15.39
C LEU A 161 4.27 5.13 16.36
N LYS A 162 5.47 5.68 16.23
CA LYS A 162 5.91 6.82 17.04
C LYS A 162 4.97 8.02 16.84
N SER A 163 4.73 8.41 15.59
CA SER A 163 3.87 9.56 15.27
C SER A 163 2.42 9.37 15.72
N LYS A 164 1.89 8.15 15.67
CA LYS A 164 0.59 7.81 16.23
C LYS A 164 0.56 8.00 17.74
N ASN A 165 1.56 7.48 18.46
CA ASN A 165 1.61 7.62 19.92
C ASN A 165 1.71 9.10 20.32
N ASP A 166 2.59 9.86 19.68
CA ASP A 166 2.76 11.30 19.93
C ASP A 166 1.44 12.05 19.69
N LEU A 167 0.74 11.76 18.58
CA LEU A 167 -0.57 12.35 18.27
C LEU A 167 -1.60 12.11 19.38
N PHE A 168 -1.77 10.87 19.81
CA PHE A 168 -2.80 10.54 20.81
C PHE A 168 -2.45 11.12 22.17
N TRP A 169 -1.17 11.14 22.56
CA TRP A 169 -0.75 11.78 23.80
C TRP A 169 -0.95 13.30 23.75
N ASP A 170 -0.63 13.97 22.65
CA ASP A 170 -0.89 15.41 22.48
C ASP A 170 -2.37 15.72 22.71
N PHE A 171 -3.26 14.96 22.06
CA PHE A 171 -4.71 15.19 22.14
C PHE A 171 -5.24 14.88 23.54
N GLN A 172 -4.81 13.77 24.12
CA GLN A 172 -5.20 13.36 25.47
C GLN A 172 -4.76 14.36 26.54
N ASN A 173 -3.56 14.94 26.40
CA ASN A 173 -3.01 15.92 27.33
C ASN A 173 -3.73 17.28 27.27
N ILE A 174 -4.34 17.61 26.13
CA ILE A 174 -5.17 18.82 26.00
C ILE A 174 -6.51 18.60 26.70
N ASN A 175 -7.20 17.50 26.40
CA ASN A 175 -8.47 17.14 27.03
C ASN A 175 -8.75 15.65 26.84
N SER A 176 -9.06 14.92 27.91
CA SER A 176 -9.36 13.48 27.83
C SER A 176 -10.63 13.14 27.05
N ASP A 177 -11.57 14.08 26.94
CA ASP A 177 -12.84 13.94 26.23
C ASP A 177 -12.80 14.57 24.83
N TRP A 178 -11.61 14.84 24.30
CA TRP A 178 -11.44 15.51 22.99
C TRP A 178 -12.27 14.86 21.87
N VAL A 179 -12.43 13.53 21.89
CA VAL A 179 -13.26 12.80 20.91
C VAL A 179 -14.71 13.24 20.99
N TYR A 180 -15.29 13.22 22.20
CA TYR A 180 -16.70 13.57 22.41
C TYR A 180 -16.95 15.05 22.13
N ILE A 181 -16.02 15.92 22.51
CA ILE A 181 -16.09 17.35 22.24
C ILE A 181 -16.16 17.58 20.74
N LEU A 182 -15.21 17.03 19.97
CA LEU A 182 -15.18 17.20 18.51
C LEU A 182 -16.41 16.57 17.84
N GLN A 183 -16.80 15.35 18.20
CA GLN A 183 -17.97 14.70 17.62
C GLN A 183 -19.24 15.51 17.85
N LYS A 184 -19.45 16.02 19.07
CA LYS A 184 -20.60 16.84 19.42
C LYS A 184 -20.62 18.14 18.63
N THR A 185 -19.51 18.86 18.57
CA THR A 185 -19.45 20.16 17.87
C THR A 185 -19.60 20.01 16.35
N ILE A 186 -18.95 19.00 15.75
CA ILE A 186 -19.05 18.77 14.30
C ILE A 186 -20.48 18.38 13.91
N THR A 187 -21.13 17.54 14.73
CA THR A 187 -22.51 17.12 14.49
C THR A 187 -23.47 18.29 14.67
N SER A 188 -23.29 19.14 15.69
CA SER A 188 -24.12 20.34 15.87
C SER A 188 -24.02 21.32 14.70
N ASP A 189 -22.88 21.32 14.00
CA ASP A 189 -22.65 22.15 12.82
C ASP A 189 -23.18 21.50 11.51
N GLY A 190 -23.79 20.31 11.59
CA GLY A 190 -24.41 19.63 10.47
C GLY A 190 -23.43 18.92 9.52
N ALA A 191 -22.21 18.61 9.99
CA ALA A 191 -21.21 17.85 9.25
C ALA A 191 -21.12 16.39 9.73
N ASP A 192 -20.49 15.52 8.93
CA ASP A 192 -20.25 14.12 9.30
C ASP A 192 -19.05 14.03 10.24
N ALA A 193 -19.33 13.84 11.53
CA ALA A 193 -18.32 13.75 12.58
C ALA A 193 -17.31 12.61 12.37
N ASN A 194 -17.70 11.49 11.75
CA ASN A 194 -16.78 10.37 11.54
C ASN A 194 -15.74 10.71 10.48
N ILE A 195 -16.17 11.32 9.38
CA ILE A 195 -15.29 11.70 8.27
C ILE A 195 -14.34 12.81 8.70
N ASP A 196 -14.85 13.82 9.41
CA ASP A 196 -14.02 14.94 9.86
C ASP A 196 -13.02 14.51 10.92
N LEU A 197 -13.43 13.68 11.89
CA LEU A 197 -12.52 13.10 12.88
C LEU A 197 -11.41 12.29 12.21
N LEU A 198 -11.77 11.44 11.24
CA LEU A 198 -10.81 10.64 10.48
C LEU A 198 -9.81 11.53 9.72
N ASN A 199 -10.30 12.59 9.08
CA ASN A 199 -9.48 13.57 8.37
C ASN A 199 -8.52 14.32 9.31
N ILE A 200 -8.99 14.75 10.48
CA ILE A 200 -8.16 15.40 11.51
C ILE A 200 -7.04 14.44 11.93
N LEU A 201 -7.38 13.19 12.25
CA LEU A 201 -6.42 12.18 12.68
C LEU A 201 -5.37 11.88 11.60
N PHE A 202 -5.77 11.63 10.36
CA PHE A 202 -4.81 11.34 9.28
C PHE A 202 -3.91 12.52 8.94
N LYS A 203 -4.46 13.74 8.87
CA LYS A 203 -3.65 14.96 8.62
C LYS A 203 -2.60 15.13 9.71
N ASN A 204 -2.99 14.97 10.97
CA ASN A 204 -2.10 15.07 12.11
C ASN A 204 -1.05 13.94 12.15
N LEU A 205 -1.43 12.72 11.77
CA LEU A 205 -0.53 11.58 11.70
C LEU A 205 0.53 11.78 10.62
N ILE A 206 0.10 12.18 9.41
CA ILE A 206 1.01 12.43 8.27
C ILE A 206 1.96 13.58 8.61
N ALA A 207 1.47 14.67 9.18
CA ALA A 207 2.29 15.83 9.56
C ALA A 207 3.35 15.48 10.63
N ARG A 208 3.04 14.54 11.53
CA ARG A 208 3.99 14.03 12.55
C ARG A 208 4.89 12.91 12.04
N THR A 209 4.57 12.29 10.91
CA THR A 209 5.40 11.22 10.33
C THR A 209 6.64 11.86 9.74
N ASN A 210 7.73 11.82 10.50
CA ASN A 210 8.98 12.48 10.13
C ASN A 210 9.56 11.91 8.83
N TYR A 211 10.29 12.77 8.11
CA TYR A 211 11.12 12.35 7.00
C TYR A 211 12.02 11.19 7.43
N THR A 212 11.87 10.06 6.75
CA THR A 212 12.61 8.83 7.04
C THR A 212 13.56 8.56 5.89
N GLU A 213 14.87 8.60 6.17
CA GLU A 213 15.87 8.27 5.16
C GLU A 213 15.95 6.77 4.91
N PHE A 214 15.71 6.37 3.66
CA PHE A 214 15.84 4.98 3.23
C PHE A 214 17.23 4.73 2.63
N ASN A 215 18.22 4.56 3.51
CA ASN A 215 19.60 4.27 3.13
C ASN A 215 19.76 2.82 2.63
N MET A 216 19.55 2.61 1.33
CA MET A 216 19.66 1.31 0.67
C MET A 216 20.99 1.16 -0.07
N PRO A 217 21.67 -0.01 -0.01
CA PRO A 217 22.84 -0.24 -0.84
C PRO A 217 22.45 -0.21 -2.34
N PRO A 218 23.30 0.35 -3.22
CA PRO A 218 23.04 0.36 -4.64
C PRO A 218 22.96 -1.07 -5.18
N LYS A 219 21.87 -1.38 -5.88
CA LYS A 219 21.64 -2.70 -6.49
C LYS A 219 21.47 -2.53 -8.00
N ARG A 220 22.29 -3.24 -8.79
CA ARG A 220 22.16 -3.23 -10.25
C ARG A 220 20.89 -3.99 -10.64
N ILE A 221 19.95 -3.30 -11.28
CA ILE A 221 18.71 -3.90 -11.77
C ILE A 221 18.97 -4.44 -13.19
N LYS A 222 18.97 -5.76 -13.34
CA LYS A 222 18.95 -6.44 -14.64
C LYS A 222 17.50 -6.82 -14.94
N ASN A 223 16.70 -5.88 -15.45
CA ASN A 223 15.30 -6.13 -15.79
C ASN A 223 15.00 -5.67 -17.21
N THR A 224 14.61 -6.61 -18.07
CA THR A 224 14.25 -6.35 -19.47
C THR A 224 12.90 -5.62 -19.60
N ASN A 225 12.06 -5.60 -18.56
CA ASN A 225 10.72 -4.99 -18.59
C ASN A 225 10.55 -3.82 -17.60
N LEU A 226 11.65 -3.13 -17.26
CA LEU A 226 11.68 -2.06 -16.26
C LEU A 226 10.58 -0.99 -16.46
N LYS A 227 10.28 -0.61 -17.71
CA LYS A 227 9.23 0.37 -18.03
C LYS A 227 7.85 -0.07 -17.53
N LYS A 228 7.46 -1.33 -17.79
CA LYS A 228 6.14 -1.86 -17.40
C LYS A 228 6.02 -1.96 -15.89
N ASP A 229 7.08 -2.38 -15.22
CA ASP A 229 7.09 -2.52 -13.77
C ASP A 229 6.99 -1.17 -13.06
N ILE A 230 7.73 -0.16 -13.54
CA ILE A 230 7.61 1.21 -13.03
C ILE A 230 6.17 1.72 -13.18
N ARG A 231 5.53 1.51 -14.34
CA ARG A 231 4.15 1.94 -14.55
C ARG A 231 3.18 1.30 -13.56
N LYS A 232 3.31 0.01 -13.31
CA LYS A 232 2.45 -0.71 -12.34
C LYS A 232 2.62 -0.17 -10.92
N VAL A 233 3.86 0.05 -10.50
CA VAL A 233 4.13 0.61 -9.17
C VAL A 233 3.55 2.02 -9.04
N LEU A 234 3.75 2.87 -10.05
CA LEU A 234 3.21 4.21 -10.09
C LEU A 234 1.67 4.24 -10.20
N GLU A 235 1.07 3.26 -10.86
CA GLU A 235 -0.39 3.12 -10.90
C GLU A 235 -0.94 2.80 -9.50
N CYS A 236 -0.35 1.83 -8.79
CA CYS A 236 -0.75 1.53 -7.41
C CYS A 236 -0.60 2.71 -6.46
N GLU A 237 0.36 3.61 -6.73
CA GLU A 237 0.61 4.80 -5.91
C GLU A 237 -0.50 5.85 -5.99
N ARG A 238 -1.18 5.96 -7.14
CA ARG A 238 -2.19 7.01 -7.38
C ARG A 238 -3.59 6.51 -7.62
N PHE A 239 -3.76 5.23 -7.95
CA PHE A 239 -5.03 4.69 -8.42
C PHE A 239 -5.39 3.40 -7.70
N LEU A 240 -6.45 3.48 -6.89
CA LEU A 240 -6.94 2.36 -6.10
C LEU A 240 -8.03 1.61 -6.86
N THR A 241 -7.81 0.32 -7.12
CA THR A 241 -8.73 -0.52 -7.93
C THR A 241 -9.51 -1.55 -7.10
N LYS A 242 -9.15 -1.75 -5.84
CA LYS A 242 -9.72 -2.79 -4.95
C LYS A 242 -10.24 -2.17 -3.66
N ASN A 243 -11.16 -2.88 -3.00
CA ASN A 243 -11.71 -2.54 -1.69
C ASN A 243 -12.32 -1.13 -1.63
N LEU A 244 -12.93 -0.69 -2.74
CA LEU A 244 -13.65 0.59 -2.77
C LEU A 244 -15.03 0.41 -2.10
N PRO A 245 -15.45 1.36 -1.24
CA PRO A 245 -16.75 1.28 -0.58
C PRO A 245 -17.89 1.44 -1.59
N ASP A 246 -19.09 0.97 -1.24
CA ASP A 246 -20.26 0.97 -2.14
C ASP A 246 -21.01 2.31 -2.20
N ASN A 247 -20.25 3.40 -2.12
CA ASN A 247 -20.71 4.76 -2.28
C ASN A 247 -19.77 5.49 -3.25
N PRO A 248 -20.27 6.49 -3.99
CA PRO A 248 -19.43 7.32 -4.82
C PRO A 248 -18.52 8.19 -3.95
N CYS A 249 -17.31 8.46 -4.42
CA CYS A 249 -16.45 9.47 -3.81
C CYS A 249 -15.76 10.33 -4.87
N PHE A 250 -15.20 11.43 -4.40
CA PHE A 250 -14.28 12.27 -5.15
C PHE A 250 -13.12 11.43 -5.70
N GLY A 251 -12.86 11.57 -7.01
CA GLY A 251 -11.80 10.83 -7.70
C GLY A 251 -12.19 9.48 -8.26
N ASP A 252 -13.42 9.00 -8.05
CA ASP A 252 -13.89 7.77 -8.72
C ASP A 252 -13.81 7.92 -10.25
N ILE A 253 -13.25 6.89 -10.90
CA ILE A 253 -13.11 6.79 -12.35
C ILE A 253 -13.98 5.65 -12.87
N PHE A 254 -14.69 5.95 -13.94
CA PHE A 254 -15.58 5.02 -14.63
C PHE A 254 -15.10 4.80 -16.06
N LYS A 255 -15.28 3.59 -16.56
CA LYS A 255 -14.88 3.18 -17.91
C LYS A 255 -16.06 2.53 -18.62
N THR A 256 -16.44 3.09 -19.76
CA THR A 256 -17.46 2.51 -20.65
C THR A 256 -16.84 2.17 -21.99
N THR A 257 -17.34 1.13 -22.64
CA THR A 257 -16.92 0.71 -23.98
C THR A 257 -18.13 0.68 -24.88
N ASN A 258 -18.18 1.58 -25.87
CA ASN A 258 -19.27 1.67 -26.84
C ASN A 258 -18.71 1.46 -28.24
N ASN A 259 -19.17 0.43 -28.97
CA ASN A 259 -18.72 0.09 -30.33
C ASN A 259 -17.19 0.02 -30.46
N GLY A 260 -16.51 -0.56 -29.46
CA GLY A 260 -15.05 -0.67 -29.41
C GLY A 260 -14.31 0.61 -28.96
N ASN A 261 -15.00 1.74 -28.83
CA ASN A 261 -14.43 2.97 -28.31
C ASN A 261 -14.52 3.02 -26.79
N ILE A 262 -13.37 3.11 -26.13
CA ILE A 262 -13.26 3.26 -24.69
C ILE A 262 -13.44 4.74 -24.33
N SER A 263 -14.29 5.04 -23.36
CA SER A 263 -14.44 6.37 -22.80
C SER A 263 -14.36 6.34 -21.28
N TYR A 264 -13.75 7.38 -20.71
CA TYR A 264 -13.57 7.51 -19.27
C TYR A 264 -14.39 8.66 -18.72
N LEU A 265 -14.78 8.55 -17.46
CA LEU A 265 -15.42 9.61 -16.69
C LEU A 265 -14.71 9.71 -15.34
N LEU A 266 -14.26 10.91 -14.95
CA LEU A 266 -13.64 11.16 -13.65
C LEU A 266 -14.52 12.08 -12.81
N ASN A 267 -15.00 11.58 -11.67
CA ASN A 267 -15.78 12.38 -10.74
C ASN A 267 -14.91 13.41 -10.00
N ILE A 268 -15.25 14.70 -10.15
CA ILE A 268 -14.59 15.82 -9.47
C ILE A 268 -15.48 16.47 -8.39
N ARG A 269 -16.66 15.91 -8.12
CA ARG A 269 -17.55 16.40 -7.05
C ARG A 269 -16.92 16.12 -5.67
N PRO A 270 -16.81 17.11 -4.77
CA PRO A 270 -16.31 16.92 -3.42
C PRO A 270 -17.17 15.93 -2.60
N ASP A 271 -16.54 15.19 -1.68
CA ASP A 271 -17.24 14.21 -0.83
C ASP A 271 -18.35 14.85 0.03
N CYS A 272 -18.12 16.04 0.57
CA CYS A 272 -19.12 16.76 1.39
C CYS A 272 -20.43 17.04 0.65
N ASP A 273 -20.38 17.23 -0.68
CA ASP A 273 -21.57 17.43 -1.51
C ASP A 273 -22.21 16.10 -1.96
N ILE A 274 -21.45 15.01 -1.93
CA ILE A 274 -21.89 13.67 -2.29
C ILE A 274 -22.70 13.05 -1.15
N ILE A 275 -22.19 13.15 0.08
CA ILE A 275 -22.75 12.50 1.28
C ILE A 275 -24.12 13.06 1.66
N ARG A 276 -24.40 14.32 1.30
CA ARG A 276 -25.68 14.98 1.58
C ARG A 276 -26.83 14.54 0.68
N GLY A 277 -26.58 13.71 -0.34
CA GLY A 277 -27.61 13.31 -1.31
C GLY A 277 -28.18 11.92 -1.04
N GLU A 278 -29.45 11.84 -0.66
CA GLU A 278 -30.25 10.60 -0.69
C GLU A 278 -30.59 10.22 -2.14
N ASP A 279 -30.44 8.93 -2.53
CA ASP A 279 -30.88 8.21 -3.76
C ASP A 279 -30.77 8.88 -5.16
N LYS A 280 -30.33 10.13 -5.19
CA LYS A 280 -30.24 11.05 -6.33
C LYS A 280 -28.84 11.67 -6.41
N THR A 281 -27.84 11.02 -5.82
CA THR A 281 -26.47 11.52 -5.82
C THR A 281 -25.97 11.71 -7.26
N GLU A 282 -25.88 12.98 -7.66
CA GLU A 282 -25.34 13.38 -8.96
C GLU A 282 -23.82 13.50 -8.87
N LEU A 283 -23.12 13.04 -9.88
CA LEU A 283 -21.67 13.06 -9.99
C LEU A 283 -21.28 13.98 -11.13
N TYR A 284 -20.23 14.75 -10.90
CA TYR A 284 -19.76 15.78 -11.83
C TYR A 284 -18.53 15.20 -12.49
N CYS A 285 -18.71 14.61 -13.66
CA CYS A 285 -17.71 13.76 -14.27
C CYS A 285 -17.06 14.42 -15.49
N LEU A 286 -15.74 14.57 -15.48
CA LEU A 286 -14.97 15.00 -16.65
C LEU A 286 -14.80 13.84 -17.62
N LYS A 287 -15.08 14.06 -18.90
CA LYS A 287 -14.81 13.05 -19.94
C LYS A 287 -13.31 12.91 -20.17
N GLY A 288 -12.86 11.66 -20.23
CA GLY A 288 -11.49 11.29 -20.50
C GLY A 288 -11.32 10.44 -21.76
N ARG A 289 -10.15 10.55 -22.39
CA ARG A 289 -9.72 9.72 -23.52
C ARG A 289 -8.28 9.24 -23.33
N VAL A 290 -7.96 8.08 -23.89
CA VAL A 290 -6.60 7.53 -23.86
C VAL A 290 -5.69 8.41 -24.69
N VAL A 291 -4.52 8.72 -24.14
CA VAL A 291 -3.46 9.46 -24.83
C VAL A 291 -2.73 8.55 -25.80
N ASP A 292 -2.55 9.05 -27.03
CA ASP A 292 -1.60 8.50 -27.97
C ASP A 292 -0.16 8.88 -27.56
N GLU A 293 0.58 7.90 -27.03
CA GLU A 293 1.94 8.12 -26.53
C GLU A 293 2.92 8.55 -27.62
N THR A 294 2.64 8.30 -28.90
CA THR A 294 3.50 8.74 -30.02
C THR A 294 3.52 10.27 -30.17
N LYS A 295 2.57 10.96 -29.52
CA LYS A 295 2.49 12.42 -29.48
C LYS A 295 3.32 13.05 -28.36
N ILE A 296 3.86 12.27 -27.43
CA ILE A 296 4.62 12.78 -26.30
C ILE A 296 6.01 13.23 -26.76
N ASN A 297 6.34 14.49 -26.50
CA ASN A 297 7.60 15.16 -26.88
C ASN A 297 7.98 15.03 -28.36
N ASN A 298 6.98 14.85 -29.24
CA ASN A 298 7.22 14.82 -30.68
C ASN A 298 7.32 16.24 -31.28
N LYS A 299 7.60 16.34 -32.58
CA LYS A 299 7.72 17.63 -33.30
C LYS A 299 6.40 18.13 -33.90
N SER A 300 5.27 17.51 -33.59
CA SER A 300 3.97 17.88 -34.17
C SER A 300 3.39 19.13 -33.50
N LYS A 301 2.50 19.85 -34.20
CA LYS A 301 1.77 21.00 -33.62
C LYS A 301 0.92 20.61 -32.39
N ASP A 302 0.46 19.36 -32.35
CA ASP A 302 -0.34 18.79 -31.26
C ASP A 302 0.48 17.98 -30.26
N ALA A 303 1.81 18.21 -30.22
CA ALA A 303 2.70 17.52 -29.30
C ALA A 303 2.25 17.68 -27.83
N ILE A 304 2.26 16.57 -27.10
CA ILE A 304 2.08 16.55 -25.65
C ILE A 304 3.45 16.73 -25.03
N LYS A 305 3.64 17.79 -24.23
CA LYS A 305 4.94 18.05 -23.60
C LYS A 305 5.03 17.35 -22.25
N PHE A 306 6.11 16.60 -22.04
CA PHE A 306 6.49 15.99 -20.77
C PHE A 306 7.91 16.44 -20.40
N GLU A 307 8.04 17.19 -19.32
CA GLU A 307 9.30 17.79 -18.89
C GLU A 307 9.45 17.68 -17.37
N LYS A 308 10.67 17.40 -16.90
CA LYS A 308 11.02 17.31 -15.47
C LYS A 308 10.07 16.42 -14.64
N GLY A 309 9.64 15.29 -15.22
CA GLY A 309 8.75 14.33 -14.56
C GLY A 309 7.26 14.69 -14.59
N SER A 310 6.86 15.73 -15.33
CA SER A 310 5.48 16.22 -15.36
C SER A 310 4.97 16.47 -16.77
N PHE A 311 3.67 16.26 -16.98
CA PHE A 311 2.98 16.68 -18.20
C PHE A 311 2.66 18.18 -18.12
N ILE A 312 2.92 18.91 -19.20
CA ILE A 312 2.49 20.30 -19.34
C ILE A 312 1.04 20.29 -19.79
N ASN A 313 0.14 20.61 -18.86
CA ASN A 313 -1.29 20.69 -19.12
C ASN A 313 -1.61 21.90 -20.01
N LYS A 314 -2.60 21.75 -20.91
CA LYS A 314 -3.24 22.92 -21.52
C LYS A 314 -4.27 23.46 -20.54
N ILE A 315 -4.68 24.71 -20.72
CA ILE A 315 -5.72 25.30 -19.85
C ILE A 315 -7.03 24.48 -19.93
N THR A 316 -7.28 23.73 -21.01
CA THR A 316 -8.53 23.00 -21.28
C THR A 316 -8.52 21.53 -20.84
N ASN A 317 -7.39 21.01 -20.35
CA ASN A 317 -7.25 19.59 -20.07
C ASN A 317 -6.26 19.30 -18.94
N THR A 318 -6.22 18.05 -18.52
CA THR A 318 -5.14 17.54 -17.69
C THR A 318 -4.83 16.08 -18.00
N TYR A 319 -3.57 15.70 -17.84
CA TYR A 319 -3.11 14.33 -18.06
C TYR A 319 -2.90 13.61 -16.73
N ILE A 320 -3.49 12.42 -16.62
CA ILE A 320 -3.31 11.51 -15.50
C ILE A 320 -2.57 10.28 -16.01
N PRO A 321 -1.27 10.14 -15.72
CA PRO A 321 -0.49 9.02 -16.20
C PRO A 321 -0.65 7.78 -15.32
N PHE A 322 -0.56 6.63 -15.98
CA PHE A 322 -0.48 5.29 -15.38
C PHE A 322 -1.69 4.98 -14.50
N ILE A 323 -2.84 4.92 -15.15
CA ILE A 323 -4.10 4.43 -14.59
C ILE A 323 -4.73 3.46 -15.57
N ASP A 324 -5.50 2.49 -15.09
CA ASP A 324 -6.08 1.42 -15.90
C ASP A 324 -5.02 0.67 -16.73
N ASN A 325 -4.22 -0.16 -16.07
CA ASN A 325 -3.16 -0.98 -16.66
C ASN A 325 -2.04 -0.15 -17.31
N GLY A 326 -1.66 0.95 -16.65
CA GLY A 326 -0.53 1.79 -17.05
C GLY A 326 -0.80 2.72 -18.23
N LEU A 327 -2.07 2.95 -18.59
CA LEU A 327 -2.46 3.93 -19.61
C LEU A 327 -2.31 5.36 -19.11
N ILE A 328 -2.21 6.31 -20.04
CA ILE A 328 -2.24 7.75 -19.74
C ILE A 328 -3.58 8.28 -20.26
N ILE A 329 -4.34 8.95 -19.41
CA ILE A 329 -5.67 9.46 -19.75
C ILE A 329 -5.66 10.98 -19.70
N GLU A 330 -6.16 11.60 -20.76
CA GLU A 330 -6.42 13.03 -20.85
C GLU A 330 -7.87 13.29 -20.45
N PHE A 331 -8.10 14.09 -19.41
CA PHE A 331 -9.42 14.57 -19.02
C PHE A 331 -9.65 15.98 -19.54
N LEU A 332 -10.82 16.21 -20.13
CA LEU A 332 -11.18 17.43 -20.85
C LEU A 332 -12.10 18.28 -19.96
N PHE A 333 -11.66 19.49 -19.62
CA PHE A 333 -12.41 20.37 -18.71
C PHE A 333 -13.69 20.94 -19.32
N TYR A 334 -13.73 21.08 -20.64
CA TYR A 334 -14.90 21.55 -21.36
C TYR A 334 -15.99 20.49 -21.54
N ASP A 335 -15.73 19.23 -21.19
CA ASP A 335 -16.66 18.11 -21.38
C ASP A 335 -17.07 17.51 -20.02
N LEU A 336 -17.76 18.31 -19.22
CA LEU A 336 -18.37 17.89 -17.95
C LEU A 336 -19.70 17.18 -18.22
N LYS A 337 -19.89 16.01 -17.62
CA LYS A 337 -21.13 15.22 -17.65
C LYS A 337 -21.68 15.04 -16.25
N ILE A 338 -22.95 15.38 -16.06
CA ILE A 338 -23.68 15.05 -14.83
C ILE A 338 -24.25 13.64 -14.98
N LYS A 339 -23.97 12.77 -14.02
CA LYS A 339 -24.42 11.37 -14.01
C LYS A 339 -24.96 11.00 -12.64
N LYS A 340 -25.99 10.16 -12.56
CA LYS A 340 -26.42 9.62 -11.27
C LYS A 340 -25.56 8.43 -10.90
N TRP A 341 -25.19 8.32 -9.62
CA TRP A 341 -24.37 7.21 -9.11
C TRP A 341 -24.93 5.84 -9.54
N LYS A 342 -26.23 5.62 -9.34
CA LYS A 342 -26.91 4.37 -9.68
C LYS A 342 -26.76 3.95 -11.15
N ASP A 343 -26.59 4.92 -12.06
CA ASP A 343 -26.54 4.66 -13.51
C ASP A 343 -25.13 4.23 -13.96
N ILE A 344 -24.08 4.61 -13.22
CA ILE A 344 -22.67 4.38 -13.62
C ILE A 344 -21.87 3.55 -12.61
N LYS A 345 -22.46 3.18 -11.47
CA LYS A 345 -21.79 2.43 -10.39
C LYS A 345 -21.04 1.20 -10.89
N ASN A 346 -21.65 0.44 -11.81
CA ASN A 346 -21.07 -0.80 -12.34
C ASN A 346 -19.88 -0.57 -13.28
N ASP A 347 -19.71 0.65 -13.80
CA ASP A 347 -18.61 1.03 -14.67
C ASP A 347 -17.39 1.53 -13.88
N ARG A 348 -17.46 1.57 -12.54
CA ARG A 348 -16.37 2.07 -11.69
C ARG A 348 -15.18 1.11 -11.75
N ILE A 349 -14.03 1.62 -12.20
CA ILE A 349 -12.78 0.86 -12.32
C ILE A 349 -11.76 1.17 -11.23
N GLY A 350 -11.93 2.27 -10.51
CA GLY A 350 -11.04 2.64 -9.43
C GLY A 350 -11.25 4.07 -8.93
N ARG A 351 -10.35 4.52 -8.07
CA ARG A 351 -10.34 5.87 -7.50
C ARG A 351 -8.96 6.50 -7.63
N LEU A 352 -8.91 7.71 -8.20
CA LEU A 352 -7.73 8.55 -8.24
C LEU A 352 -7.51 9.19 -6.86
N LEU A 353 -6.33 8.99 -6.28
CA LEU A 353 -5.98 9.43 -4.93
C LEU A 353 -5.41 10.86 -4.94
N PRO A 354 -5.52 11.60 -3.82
CA PRO A 354 -4.72 12.80 -3.60
C PRO A 354 -3.21 12.50 -3.68
N PRO A 355 -2.38 13.45 -4.16
CA PRO A 355 -2.75 14.81 -4.56
C PRO A 355 -3.28 14.91 -6.00
N TYR A 356 -3.32 13.82 -6.77
CA TYR A 356 -3.65 13.85 -8.19
C TYR A 356 -5.06 14.36 -8.46
N ILE A 357 -6.05 13.84 -7.75
CA ILE A 357 -7.44 14.28 -7.90
C ILE A 357 -7.64 15.74 -7.44
N THR A 358 -6.99 16.14 -6.35
CA THR A 358 -7.02 17.52 -5.86
C THR A 358 -6.45 18.48 -6.90
N ARG A 359 -5.35 18.10 -7.57
CA ARG A 359 -4.75 18.88 -8.66
C ARG A 359 -5.70 19.00 -9.86
N VAL A 360 -6.43 17.94 -10.21
CA VAL A 360 -7.45 18.00 -11.28
C VAL A 360 -8.53 19.02 -10.93
N GLN A 361 -9.07 18.95 -9.71
CA GLN A 361 -10.10 19.88 -9.24
C GLN A 361 -9.62 21.33 -9.27
N GLN A 362 -8.39 21.60 -8.79
CA GLN A 362 -7.79 22.94 -8.85
C GLN A 362 -7.67 23.46 -10.29
N ASN A 363 -7.16 22.63 -11.21
CA ASN A 363 -7.06 23.00 -12.62
C ASN A 363 -8.43 23.25 -13.27
N TYR A 364 -9.44 22.48 -12.89
CA TYR A 364 -10.81 22.67 -13.36
C TYR A 364 -11.44 23.96 -12.83
N SER A 365 -11.19 24.32 -11.57
CA SER A 365 -11.63 25.60 -10.99
C SER A 365 -11.02 26.78 -11.75
N LEU A 366 -9.72 26.72 -12.06
CA LEU A 366 -9.04 27.73 -12.88
C LEU A 366 -9.61 27.80 -14.31
N TYR A 367 -9.96 26.66 -14.89
CA TYR A 367 -10.66 26.61 -16.18
C TYR A 367 -12.03 27.32 -16.12
N SER A 368 -12.78 27.12 -15.04
CA SER A 368 -14.13 27.67 -14.88
C SER A 368 -14.14 29.18 -14.62
N GLN A 369 -13.06 29.73 -14.06
CA GLN A 369 -12.91 31.15 -13.72
C GLN A 369 -12.32 32.01 -14.84
N ARG A 370 -12.14 31.46 -16.05
CA ARG A 370 -11.47 32.17 -17.15
C ARG A 370 -12.17 33.49 -17.49
N GLN A 371 -11.36 34.54 -17.62
CA GLN A 371 -11.79 35.81 -18.16
C GLN A 371 -11.87 35.74 -19.69
N GLY A 372 -12.94 36.29 -20.26
CA GLY A 372 -13.09 36.43 -21.70
C GLY A 372 -12.15 37.51 -22.22
N LEU A 373 -11.04 37.09 -22.85
CA LEU A 373 -10.17 38.00 -23.58
C LEU A 373 -10.58 38.05 -25.06
N PRO A 374 -10.49 39.21 -25.74
CA PRO A 374 -10.72 39.29 -27.17
C PRO A 374 -9.72 38.38 -27.92
N SER A 375 -10.21 37.68 -28.94
CA SER A 375 -9.34 36.83 -29.76
C SER A 375 -8.34 37.68 -30.55
N ILE A 376 -7.08 37.27 -30.58
CA ILE A 376 -6.05 37.89 -31.42
C ILE A 376 -6.21 37.33 -32.84
N PRO A 377 -6.49 38.15 -33.87
CA PRO A 377 -6.63 37.68 -35.24
C PRO A 377 -5.34 37.02 -35.74
N GLU A 378 -5.45 35.88 -36.45
CA GLU A 378 -4.27 35.16 -36.93
C GLU A 378 -3.39 36.02 -37.86
N LYS A 379 -4.02 36.88 -38.66
CA LYS A 379 -3.36 37.88 -39.54
C LYS A 379 -2.52 38.94 -38.79
N ALA A 380 -2.65 39.06 -37.47
CA ALA A 380 -1.85 39.98 -36.66
C ALA A 380 -0.54 39.35 -36.16
N ILE A 381 -0.38 38.02 -36.28
CA ILE A 381 0.82 37.28 -35.83
C ILE A 381 1.61 36.74 -37.03
N LYS A 382 0.90 36.19 -38.03
CA LYS A 382 1.50 35.58 -39.23
C LYS A 382 1.51 36.53 -40.41
#